data_AF-A0A257XBC4-F1
#
_entry.id   AF-A0A257XBC4-F1
#
_cell.length_a   1.000
_cell.length_b   1.000
_cell.length_c   1.000
_cell.angle_alpha   90.00
_cell.angle_beta   90.00
_cell.angle_gamma   90.00
#
_symmetry.space_group_name_H-M   'P 1'
#
loop_
_entity.id
_entity.type
_entity.pdbx_description
1 polymer ?
#
loop_
_entity_poly.entity_id
_entity_poly.type
_entity_poly.pdbx_seq_one_letter_code
_entity_poly.pdbx_strand_id
1 'polypeptide(L)'
;MSDNIYQVPAEWQGRAFVDAAEYAAMYKASVSDPDAFWGEHGKRIHWFEPFTTVKNTSFVPGEVSIKWFEDGITNVAYNCVDRHLAERGDQVAI
;
A
#
# COMPACT_ATOMS: atom_id res chain seq x y z
N MET A 1 -7.78 -24.33 -23.56
CA MET A 1 -6.67 -24.31 -22.57
C MET A 1 -7.23 -24.87 -21.29
N SER A 2 -6.64 -25.95 -20.77
CA SER A 2 -7.01 -26.47 -19.46
C SER A 2 -6.35 -25.56 -18.42
N ASP A 3 -7.15 -24.76 -17.72
CA ASP A 3 -6.64 -23.90 -16.65
C ASP A 3 -6.29 -24.78 -15.45
N ASN A 4 -5.00 -25.05 -15.27
CA ASN A 4 -4.51 -25.73 -14.08
C ASN A 4 -4.61 -24.77 -12.90
N ILE A 5 -5.67 -24.90 -12.11
CA ILE A 5 -5.85 -24.16 -10.86
C ILE A 5 -5.18 -24.94 -9.73
N TYR A 6 -4.13 -24.36 -9.14
CA TYR A 6 -3.45 -24.92 -7.98
C TYR A 6 -3.96 -24.26 -6.70
N GLN A 7 -4.39 -25.08 -5.75
CA GLN A 7 -4.82 -24.60 -4.44
C GLN A 7 -3.63 -24.08 -3.63
N VAL A 8 -3.87 -23.05 -2.81
CA VAL A 8 -2.85 -22.53 -1.91
C VAL A 8 -2.51 -23.62 -0.88
N PRO A 9 -1.23 -24.00 -0.69
CA PRO A 9 -0.85 -25.00 0.30
C PRO A 9 -1.25 -24.59 1.72
N ALA A 10 -1.62 -25.55 2.57
CA ALA A 10 -2.08 -25.29 3.94
C ALA A 10 -1.06 -24.51 4.80
N GLU A 11 0.23 -24.79 4.61
CA GLU A 11 1.31 -24.03 5.27
C GLU A 11 1.24 -22.53 4.94
N TRP A 12 0.93 -22.18 3.70
CA TRP A 12 0.85 -20.79 3.26
C TRP A 12 -0.44 -20.13 3.72
N GLN A 13 -1.56 -20.88 3.73
CA GLN A 13 -2.83 -20.40 4.30
C GLN A 13 -2.65 -20.00 5.77
N GLY A 14 -1.90 -20.78 6.55
CA GLY A 14 -1.70 -20.53 7.99
C GLY A 14 -0.83 -19.31 8.34
N ARG A 15 -0.07 -18.75 7.39
CA ARG A 15 0.82 -17.60 7.61
C ARG A 15 0.54 -16.39 6.72
N ALA A 16 -0.47 -16.48 5.85
CA ALA A 16 -0.83 -15.40 4.94
C ALA A 16 -1.43 -14.23 5.73
N PHE A 17 -1.10 -13.00 5.33
CA PHE A 17 -1.69 -11.80 5.92
C PHE A 17 -3.12 -11.52 5.43
N VAL A 18 -3.51 -12.13 4.31
CA VAL A 18 -4.79 -11.90 3.62
C VAL A 18 -5.21 -13.21 2.98
N ASP A 19 -6.45 -13.62 3.19
CA ASP A 19 -7.06 -14.78 2.51
C ASP A 19 -7.88 -14.35 1.27
N ALA A 20 -8.54 -15.28 0.60
CA ALA A 20 -9.33 -14.98 -0.60
C ALA A 20 -10.52 -14.03 -0.33
N ALA A 21 -11.17 -14.18 0.82
CA ALA A 21 -12.34 -13.36 1.17
C ALA A 21 -11.91 -11.93 1.52
N GLU A 22 -10.84 -11.81 2.31
CA GLU A 22 -10.27 -10.52 2.69
C GLU A 22 -9.64 -9.80 1.50
N TYR A 23 -8.97 -10.53 0.59
CA TYR A 23 -8.52 -9.97 -0.68
C TYR A 23 -9.68 -9.36 -1.47
N ALA A 24 -10.79 -10.11 -1.63
CA ALA A 24 -11.93 -9.62 -2.39
C ALA A 24 -12.56 -8.38 -1.74
N ALA A 25 -12.63 -8.34 -0.40
CA ALA A 25 -13.12 -7.20 0.36
C ALA A 25 -12.21 -5.97 0.23
N MET A 26 -10.90 -6.14 0.44
CA MET A 26 -9.90 -5.07 0.32
C MET A 26 -9.85 -4.52 -1.11
N TYR A 27 -9.86 -5.41 -2.10
CA TYR A 27 -9.86 -5.02 -3.51
C TYR A 27 -11.10 -4.17 -3.83
N LYS A 28 -12.29 -4.65 -3.44
CA LYS A 28 -13.54 -3.89 -3.63
C LYS A 28 -13.44 -2.51 -2.98
N ALA A 29 -12.99 -2.42 -1.73
CA ALA A 29 -12.84 -1.16 -1.02
C ALA A 29 -11.86 -0.20 -1.71
N SER A 30 -10.70 -0.70 -2.16
CA SER A 30 -9.66 0.10 -2.82
C SER A 30 -10.10 0.76 -4.12
N VAL A 31 -11.10 0.17 -4.79
CA VAL A 31 -11.66 0.68 -6.05
C VAL A 31 -12.92 1.51 -5.81
N SER A 32 -13.79 1.09 -4.89
CA SER A 32 -15.07 1.78 -4.66
C SER A 32 -14.91 3.09 -3.88
N ASP A 33 -13.97 3.15 -2.94
CA ASP A 33 -13.65 4.33 -2.16
C ASP A 33 -12.13 4.44 -1.97
N PRO A 34 -11.41 4.88 -3.03
CA PRO A 34 -9.97 4.94 -3.02
C PRO A 34 -9.43 5.92 -1.97
N ASP A 35 -10.15 7.02 -1.68
CA ASP A 35 -9.69 8.01 -0.70
C ASP A 35 -9.74 7.44 0.73
N ALA A 36 -10.81 6.72 1.10
CA ALA A 36 -10.86 6.07 2.40
C ALA A 36 -9.83 4.94 2.52
N PHE A 37 -9.76 4.06 1.53
CA PHE A 37 -8.87 2.89 1.57
C PHE A 37 -7.39 3.29 1.54
N TRP A 38 -6.98 4.10 0.56
CA TRP A 38 -5.59 4.53 0.45
C TRP A 38 -5.23 5.60 1.45
N GLY A 39 -6.20 6.37 1.96
CA GLY A 39 -5.98 7.29 3.08
C GLY A 39 -5.60 6.56 4.37
N GLU A 40 -6.19 5.39 4.63
CA GLU A 40 -5.76 4.55 5.75
C GLU A 40 -4.41 3.87 5.47
N HIS A 41 -4.27 3.23 4.30
CA HIS A 41 -3.05 2.50 3.98
C HIS A 41 -1.81 3.38 3.76
N GLY A 42 -2.00 4.64 3.36
CA GLY A 42 -0.91 5.62 3.23
C GLY A 42 -0.23 5.96 4.55
N LYS A 43 -0.89 5.72 5.70
CA LYS A 43 -0.34 5.96 7.04
C LYS A 43 0.73 4.94 7.47
N ARG A 44 0.98 3.90 6.66
CA ARG A 44 2.00 2.85 6.93
C ARG A 44 3.44 3.37 6.83
N ILE A 45 3.64 4.50 6.18
CA ILE A 45 4.93 5.18 6.10
C ILE A 45 4.91 6.43 6.97
N HIS A 46 6.10 6.87 7.39
CA HIS A 46 6.28 8.12 8.08
C HIS A 46 6.09 9.29 7.13
N TRP A 47 5.31 10.27 7.57
CA TRP A 47 5.11 11.56 6.92
C TRP A 47 5.57 12.65 7.88
N PHE A 48 6.43 13.54 7.41
CA PHE A 48 6.83 14.74 8.15
C PHE A 48 5.69 15.76 8.14
N GLU A 49 5.02 15.89 6.99
CA GLU A 49 3.75 16.59 6.85
C GLU A 49 2.70 15.59 6.36
N PRO A 50 1.69 15.25 7.17
CA PRO A 50 0.61 14.37 6.76
C PRO A 50 -0.15 14.94 5.56
N PHE A 51 -0.45 14.10 4.58
CA PHE A 51 -1.30 14.47 3.45
C PHE A 51 -2.75 14.69 3.90
N THR A 52 -3.48 15.53 3.16
CA THR A 52 -4.95 15.63 3.27
C THR A 52 -5.64 15.20 1.98
N THR A 53 -4.95 15.26 0.84
CA THR A 53 -5.48 14.83 -0.46
C THR A 53 -4.93 13.46 -0.84
N VAL A 54 -5.78 12.43 -0.86
CA VAL A 54 -5.33 11.05 -1.15
C VAL A 54 -5.14 10.83 -2.65
N LYS A 55 -6.21 10.94 -3.47
CA LYS A 55 -6.15 10.68 -4.91
C LYS A 55 -6.64 11.89 -5.72
N ASN A 56 -5.80 12.40 -6.61
CA ASN A 56 -6.17 13.43 -7.59
C ASN A 56 -5.66 13.03 -8.98
N THR A 57 -6.48 12.28 -9.72
CA THR A 57 -6.07 11.66 -10.99
C THR A 57 -7.11 11.85 -12.09
N SER A 58 -6.68 12.24 -13.28
CA SER A 58 -7.43 12.26 -14.52
C SER A 58 -6.65 11.50 -15.60
N PHE A 59 -7.36 10.66 -16.35
CA PHE A 59 -6.85 9.99 -17.55
C PHE A 59 -7.52 10.52 -18.84
N VAL A 60 -8.20 11.65 -18.75
CA VAL A 60 -8.86 12.27 -19.91
C VAL A 60 -7.80 12.64 -20.96
N PRO A 61 -7.98 12.27 -22.23
CA PRO A 61 -7.03 12.62 -23.29
C PRO A 61 -6.81 14.14 -23.36
N GLY A 62 -5.55 14.57 -23.34
CA GLY A 62 -5.18 16.00 -23.30
C GLY A 62 -5.18 16.63 -21.90
N GLU A 63 -5.67 15.94 -20.87
CA GLU A 63 -5.73 16.40 -19.48
C GLU A 63 -5.22 15.32 -18.50
N VAL A 64 -4.28 14.50 -18.95
CA VAL A 64 -3.69 13.44 -18.12
C VAL A 64 -2.92 14.09 -16.96
N SER A 65 -3.38 13.85 -15.74
CA SER A 65 -2.79 14.34 -14.49
C SER A 65 -2.89 13.23 -13.45
N ILE A 66 -1.79 12.86 -12.81
CA ILE A 66 -1.78 11.76 -11.84
C ILE A 66 -1.03 12.23 -10.60
N LYS A 67 -1.75 12.43 -9.52
CA LYS A 67 -1.19 12.84 -8.24
C LYS A 67 -1.82 12.04 -7.11
N TRP A 68 -0.98 11.67 -6.16
CA TRP A 68 -1.34 10.93 -4.95
C TRP A 68 -0.63 11.57 -3.77
N PHE A 69 -1.35 11.81 -2.67
CA PHE A 69 -0.80 12.40 -1.46
C PHE A 69 -0.08 13.73 -1.74
N GLU A 70 -0.64 14.55 -2.64
CA GLU A 70 0.09 15.64 -3.32
C GLU A 70 0.55 16.77 -2.40
N ASP A 71 -0.05 16.84 -1.22
CA ASP A 71 0.23 17.79 -0.14
C ASP A 71 1.02 17.18 1.02
N GLY A 72 1.41 15.91 0.94
CA GLY A 72 2.20 15.23 1.96
C GLY A 72 3.71 15.35 1.74
N ILE A 73 4.48 15.44 2.83
CA ILE A 73 5.95 15.45 2.79
C ILE A 73 6.51 14.23 3.50
N THR A 74 7.33 13.47 2.80
CA THR A 74 8.02 12.28 3.32
C THR A 74 9.46 12.21 2.83
N ASN A 75 10.28 11.38 3.46
CA ASN A 75 11.63 11.04 3.01
C ASN A 75 11.74 9.52 2.88
N VAL A 76 12.19 9.05 1.71
CA VAL A 76 12.32 7.62 1.42
C VAL A 76 13.43 6.97 2.25
N ALA A 77 14.57 7.63 2.43
CA ALA A 77 15.68 7.10 3.23
C ALA A 77 15.26 6.96 4.70
N TYR A 78 14.55 7.96 5.24
CA TYR A 78 14.01 7.89 6.59
C TYR A 78 13.09 6.68 6.81
N ASN A 79 12.23 6.41 5.82
CA ASN A 79 11.31 5.27 5.89
C ASN A 79 11.97 3.91 5.70
N CYS A 80 13.08 3.85 4.96
CA CYS A 80 13.80 2.61 4.70
C CYS A 80 14.87 2.29 5.76
N VAL A 81 15.42 3.31 6.43
CA VAL A 81 16.57 3.17 7.32
C VAL A 81 16.30 3.82 8.68
N ASP A 82 16.23 5.16 8.73
CA ASP A 82 16.31 5.92 9.98
C ASP A 82 15.24 5.52 10.99
N ARG A 83 13.98 5.35 10.54
CA ARG A 83 12.86 4.97 11.43
C ARG A 83 13.03 3.59 12.06
N HIS A 84 13.93 2.75 11.54
CA HIS A 84 14.15 1.39 12.04
C HIS A 84 15.29 1.31 13.04
N LEU A 85 16.17 2.32 13.12
CA LEU A 85 17.38 2.28 13.94
C LEU A 85 17.09 2.09 15.44
N ALA A 86 16.01 2.69 15.95
CA ALA A 86 15.68 2.64 17.38
C ALA A 86 15.35 1.23 17.88
N GLU A 87 14.75 0.39 17.04
CA GLU A 87 14.27 -0.95 17.44
C GLU A 87 15.07 -2.08 16.77
N ARG A 88 15.64 -1.83 15.60
CA ARG A 88 16.24 -2.84 14.71
C ARG A 88 17.57 -2.38 14.12
N GLY A 89 18.29 -1.48 14.80
CA GLY A 89 19.55 -0.91 14.31
C GLY A 89 20.65 -1.93 14.01
N ASP A 90 20.71 -3.01 14.79
CA ASP A 90 21.70 -4.10 14.59
C ASP A 90 21.20 -5.20 13.64
N GLN A 91 19.95 -5.10 13.16
CA GLN A 91 19.42 -6.07 12.22
C GLN A 91 20.07 -5.87 10.85
N VAL A 92 20.67 -6.94 10.30
CA VAL A 92 21.22 -6.94 8.94
C VAL A 92 20.16 -6.48 7.96
N ALA A 93 20.44 -5.40 7.25
CA ALA A 93 19.61 -4.91 6.16
C ALA A 93 19.96 -5.62 4.84
N ILE A 94 21.26 -5.70 4.50
CA ILE A 94 21.83 -6.35 3.31
C ILE A 94 23.21 -6.90 3.67
#